data_AF-A0A482XAF3-F1
#
_entry.id   AF-A0A482XAF3-F1
#
_cell.length_a   1.000
_cell.length_b   1.000
_cell.length_c   1.000
_cell.angle_alpha   90.00
_cell.angle_beta   90.00
_cell.angle_gamma   90.00
#
_symmetry.space_group_name_H-M   'P 1'
#
loop_
_entity.id
_entity.type
_entity.pdbx_description
1 polymer ?
#
loop_
_entity_poly.entity_id
_entity_poly.type
_entity_poly.pdbx_seq_one_letter_code
_entity_poly.pdbx_strand_id
1 'polypeptide(L)'
;RDVKRCMQILENATKLTSLACVFSSNESIEEIATNDVKLLLLPALLGSLTLNLCNRERERSEIVQTADIYFRDFLQRCKDYNVGGDFEIPAPRPADDGDQDAASDGRPKPMFDLEGAARRRASKIKQYHEQKALDAEIQSMRQ
;
A
#
# COMPACT_ATOMS: atom_id res chain seq x y z
N ARG A 1 -0.99 17.33 -15.59
CA ARG A 1 -0.58 18.59 -14.92
C ARG A 1 -1.06 18.58 -13.47
N ASP A 2 -2.26 18.07 -13.22
CA ASP A 2 -2.88 18.03 -11.89
C ASP A 2 -2.22 17.02 -10.93
N VAL A 3 -1.79 15.85 -11.42
CA VAL A 3 -1.10 14.84 -10.59
C VAL A 3 0.12 15.41 -9.87
N LYS A 4 1.02 16.12 -10.57
CA LYS A 4 2.22 16.73 -9.97
C LYS A 4 1.86 17.79 -8.92
N ARG A 5 0.81 18.59 -9.18
CA ARG A 5 0.31 19.58 -8.22
C ARG A 5 -0.27 18.91 -6.97
N CYS A 6 -1.08 17.87 -7.14
CA CYS A 6 -1.63 17.08 -6.04
C CYS A 6 -0.52 16.42 -5.21
N MET A 7 0.50 15.84 -5.85
CA MET A 7 1.67 15.29 -5.16
C MET A 7 2.35 16.36 -4.31
N GLN A 8 2.61 17.55 -4.85
CA GLN A 8 3.24 18.63 -4.10
C GLN A 8 2.41 19.09 -2.89
N ILE A 9 1.09 19.10 -3.01
CA ILE A 9 0.18 19.39 -1.88
C ILE A 9 0.31 18.31 -0.80
N LEU A 10 0.29 17.02 -1.17
CA LEU A 10 0.40 15.91 -0.23
C LEU A 10 1.79 15.80 0.41
N GLU A 11 2.85 16.12 -0.33
CA GLU A 11 4.22 16.22 0.21
C GLU A 11 4.32 17.33 1.25
N ASN A 12 3.72 18.50 0.98
CA ASN A 12 3.66 19.59 1.96
C ASN A 12 2.83 19.22 3.18
N ALA A 13 1.69 18.55 2.99
CA ALA A 13 0.88 18.03 4.10
C ALA A 13 1.69 17.05 4.95
N THR A 14 2.43 16.13 4.33
CA THR A 14 3.30 15.17 5.02
C THR A 14 4.38 15.88 5.85
N LYS A 15 5.01 16.93 5.32
CA LYS A 15 5.97 17.75 6.07
C LYS A 15 5.32 18.43 7.27
N LEU A 16 4.14 19.02 7.10
CA LEU A 16 3.42 19.68 8.19
C LEU A 16 2.99 18.68 9.27
N THR A 17 2.50 17.50 8.90
CA THR A 17 2.16 16.42 9.83
C THR A 17 3.38 15.96 10.62
N SER A 18 4.55 15.86 9.98
CA SER A 18 5.80 15.52 10.65
C SER A 18 6.27 16.62 11.61
N LEU A 19 6.19 17.90 11.20
CA LEU A 19 6.54 19.04 12.06
C LEU A 19 5.61 19.19 13.27
N ALA A 20 4.34 18.84 13.10
CA ALA A 20 3.35 18.84 14.18
C ALA A 20 3.45 17.59 15.08
N CYS A 21 4.36 16.65 14.78
CA CYS A 21 4.55 15.40 15.53
C CYS A 21 3.23 14.65 15.79
N VAL A 22 2.34 14.61 14.79
CA VAL A 22 1.01 13.99 14.91
C VAL A 22 1.10 12.48 15.14
N PHE A 23 2.22 11.87 14.72
CA PHE A 23 2.44 10.44 14.83
C PHE A 23 3.74 10.11 15.57
N SER A 24 3.71 9.05 16.37
CA SER A 24 4.82 8.41 17.06
C SER A 24 4.68 6.88 16.97
N SER A 25 5.80 6.17 16.86
CA SER A 25 5.84 4.71 16.70
C SER A 25 5.32 3.91 17.91
N ASN A 26 5.09 4.58 19.04
CA ASN A 26 4.67 3.96 20.30
C ASN A 26 3.23 4.33 20.69
N GLU A 27 2.45 4.86 19.75
CA GLU A 27 1.07 5.28 20.00
C GLU A 27 0.06 4.24 19.50
N SER A 28 -1.15 4.30 20.06
CA SER A 28 -2.31 3.56 19.56
C SER A 28 -3.20 4.45 18.70
N ILE A 29 -4.04 3.84 17.85
CA ILE A 29 -4.99 4.60 17.03
C ILE A 29 -5.96 5.45 17.88
N GLU A 30 -6.21 5.05 19.13
CA GLU A 30 -7.09 5.75 20.07
C GLU A 30 -6.47 7.08 20.58
N GLU A 31 -5.15 7.24 20.47
CA GLU A 31 -4.43 8.43 20.89
C GLU A 31 -4.38 9.51 19.80
N ILE A 32 -4.75 9.16 18.56
CA ILE A 32 -4.84 10.10 17.45
C ILE A 32 -6.19 10.81 17.49
N ALA A 33 -6.18 12.15 17.41
CA ALA A 33 -7.41 12.91 17.26
C ALA A 33 -8.18 12.45 16.01
N THR A 34 -9.50 12.26 16.12
CA THR A 34 -10.33 11.71 15.04
C THR A 34 -10.15 12.42 13.69
N ASN A 35 -9.94 13.74 13.72
CA ASN A 35 -9.71 14.55 12.51
C ASN A 35 -8.38 14.27 11.82
N ASP A 36 -7.39 13.77 12.56
CA ASP A 36 -6.02 13.54 12.13
C ASP A 36 -5.78 12.09 11.68
N VAL A 37 -6.68 11.16 12.00
CA VAL A 37 -6.64 9.76 11.51
C VAL A 37 -6.48 9.69 9.99
N LYS A 38 -7.13 10.59 9.25
CA LYS A 38 -7.01 10.65 7.78
C LYS A 38 -5.59 10.93 7.27
N LEU A 39 -4.73 11.52 8.11
CA LEU A 39 -3.33 11.82 7.76
C LEU A 39 -2.49 10.54 7.68
N LEU A 40 -2.94 9.42 8.24
CA LEU A 40 -2.32 8.10 8.04
C LEU A 40 -2.33 7.71 6.55
N LEU A 41 -3.27 8.21 5.76
CA LEU A 41 -3.41 7.90 4.33
C LEU A 41 -2.42 8.64 3.43
N LEU A 42 -1.67 9.62 3.95
CA LEU A 42 -0.77 10.45 3.13
C LEU A 42 0.21 9.61 2.27
N PRO A 43 0.89 8.57 2.79
CA PRO A 43 1.80 7.78 1.98
C PRO A 43 1.05 6.93 0.94
N ALA A 44 -0.09 6.32 1.30
CA ALA A 44 -0.90 5.56 0.34
C ALA A 44 -1.38 6.42 -0.84
N LEU A 45 -1.81 7.67 -0.56
CA LEU A 45 -2.21 8.62 -1.58
C LEU A 45 -1.02 9.05 -2.47
N LEU A 46 0.15 9.30 -1.88
CA LEU A 46 1.38 9.60 -2.64
C LEU A 46 1.82 8.42 -3.50
N GLY A 47 1.76 7.19 -3.00
CA GLY A 47 2.03 5.96 -3.77
C GLY A 47 1.08 5.82 -4.96
N SER A 48 -0.22 6.02 -4.72
CA SER A 48 -1.25 5.99 -5.77
C SER A 48 -1.01 7.06 -6.85
N LEU A 49 -0.74 8.31 -6.47
CA LEU A 49 -0.43 9.37 -7.44
C LEU A 49 0.88 9.11 -8.19
N THR A 50 1.88 8.52 -7.53
CA THR A 50 3.15 8.15 -8.17
C THR A 50 2.92 7.16 -9.31
N LEU A 51 2.06 6.15 -9.13
CA LEU A 51 1.70 5.20 -10.20
C LEU A 51 0.95 5.83 -11.38
N ASN A 52 0.36 7.02 -11.20
CA ASN A 52 -0.30 7.77 -12.26
C ASN A 52 0.67 8.69 -13.04
N LEU A 53 1.97 8.66 -12.74
CA LEU A 53 2.96 9.40 -13.50
C LEU A 53 3.22 8.72 -14.85
N CYS A 54 2.87 9.43 -15.93
CA CYS A 54 3.22 9.07 -17.30
C CYS A 54 4.18 10.13 -17.84
N ASN A 55 5.48 10.02 -17.56
CA ASN A 55 6.51 10.90 -18.13
C ASN A 55 7.58 10.10 -18.85
N ARG A 56 8.13 10.67 -19.94
CA ARG A 56 9.25 10.08 -20.70
C ARG A 56 10.62 10.21 -19.99
N GLU A 57 10.67 10.99 -18.91
CA GLU A 57 11.90 11.35 -18.20
C GLU A 57 12.29 10.33 -17.13
N ARG A 58 11.34 9.54 -16.62
CA ARG A 58 11.60 8.51 -15.61
C ARG A 58 11.27 7.14 -16.18
N GLU A 59 12.09 6.16 -15.84
CA GLU A 59 11.76 4.78 -16.15
C GLU A 59 10.56 4.30 -15.34
N ARG A 60 9.77 3.40 -15.92
CA ARG A 60 8.60 2.84 -15.24
C ARG A 60 9.00 2.09 -13.97
N SER A 61 10.17 1.47 -13.96
CA SER A 61 10.80 0.79 -12.82
C SER A 61 10.96 1.74 -11.63
N GLU A 62 11.55 2.91 -11.82
CA GLU A 62 11.73 3.94 -10.79
C GLU A 62 10.38 4.39 -10.20
N ILE A 63 9.36 4.54 -11.05
CA ILE A 63 8.02 4.92 -10.61
C ILE A 63 7.41 3.82 -9.72
N VAL A 64 7.55 2.54 -10.10
CA VAL A 64 7.07 1.41 -9.28
C VAL A 64 7.83 1.36 -7.96
N GLN A 65 9.16 1.47 -7.97
CA GLN A 65 9.98 1.44 -6.75
C GLN A 65 9.63 2.59 -5.80
N THR A 66 9.43 3.79 -6.33
CA THR A 66 9.01 4.94 -5.53
C THR A 66 7.64 4.72 -4.90
N ALA A 67 6.68 4.18 -5.66
CA ALA A 67 5.36 3.85 -5.14
C ALA A 67 5.42 2.74 -4.08
N ASP A 68 6.26 1.73 -4.27
CA ASP A 68 6.48 0.64 -3.31
C ASP A 68 6.98 1.18 -1.96
N ILE A 69 7.93 2.13 -1.96
CA ILE A 69 8.39 2.82 -0.73
C ILE A 69 7.21 3.49 -0.01
N TYR A 70 6.37 4.24 -0.74
CA TYR A 70 5.21 4.91 -0.15
C TYR A 70 4.17 3.94 0.42
N PHE A 71 3.87 2.84 -0.27
CA PHE A 71 2.93 1.84 0.23
C PHE A 71 3.48 1.09 1.45
N ARG A 72 4.78 0.81 1.48
CA ARG A 72 5.44 0.20 2.65
C ARG A 72 5.40 1.10 3.87
N ASP A 73 5.66 2.39 3.68
CA ASP A 73 5.54 3.40 4.75
C ASP A 73 4.10 3.46 5.29
N PHE A 74 3.09 3.44 4.41
CA PHE A 74 1.69 3.33 4.84
C PHE A 74 1.41 2.06 5.65
N LEU A 75 1.82 0.90 5.14
CA LEU A 75 1.61 -0.38 5.81
C LEU A 75 2.33 -0.46 7.16
N GLN A 76 3.55 0.07 7.24
CA GLN A 76 4.30 0.10 8.49
C GLN A 76 3.59 0.98 9.51
N ARG A 77 3.10 2.17 9.13
CA ARG A 77 2.29 3.00 10.04
C ARG A 77 1.00 2.31 10.47
N CYS A 78 0.29 1.65 9.56
CA CYS A 78 -0.88 0.88 9.95
C CYS A 78 -0.54 -0.19 10.99
N LYS A 79 0.61 -0.85 10.83
CA LYS A 79 1.11 -1.84 11.79
C LYS A 79 1.47 -1.22 13.14
N ASP A 80 2.20 -0.11 13.14
CA ASP A 80 2.63 0.59 14.36
C ASP A 80 1.41 1.03 15.20
N TYR A 81 0.31 1.40 14.53
CA TYR A 81 -0.95 1.85 15.17
C TYR A 81 -2.02 0.74 15.32
N ASN A 82 -1.70 -0.51 15.03
CA ASN A 82 -2.63 -1.66 15.07
C ASN A 82 -3.89 -1.50 14.21
N VAL A 83 -3.77 -0.81 13.07
CA VAL A 83 -4.84 -0.60 12.08
C VAL A 83 -4.81 -1.72 11.04
N GLY A 84 -5.93 -2.43 10.87
CA GLY A 84 -6.08 -3.48 9.85
C GLY A 84 -5.73 -4.91 10.32
N GLY A 85 -5.46 -5.09 11.61
CA GLY A 85 -5.19 -6.40 12.22
C GLY A 85 -3.80 -6.95 11.91
N ASP A 86 -3.63 -8.27 12.06
CA ASP A 86 -2.35 -8.94 11.82
C ASP A 86 -2.11 -9.17 10.32
N PHE A 87 -1.14 -8.43 9.77
CA PHE A 87 -0.64 -8.65 8.42
C PHE A 87 0.88 -8.56 8.34
N GLU A 88 1.44 -9.20 7.33
CA GLU A 88 2.86 -9.14 7.03
C GLU A 88 3.13 -8.15 5.89
N ILE A 89 4.18 -7.35 6.06
CA ILE A 89 4.66 -6.45 5.01
C ILE A 89 5.70 -7.26 4.21
N PRO A 90 5.45 -7.55 2.91
CA PRO A 90 6.39 -8.32 2.09
C PRO A 90 7.75 -7.64 2.06
N ALA A 91 8.88 -8.35 2.04
CA ALA A 91 10.20 -7.71 1.95
C ALA A 91 10.38 -6.94 0.61
N PRO A 92 11.24 -5.89 0.55
CA PRO A 92 11.57 -5.23 -0.70
C PRO A 92 12.13 -6.25 -1.69
N ARG A 93 11.55 -6.35 -2.89
CA ARG A 93 12.11 -7.18 -3.95
C ARG A 93 13.24 -6.40 -4.64
N PRO A 94 14.44 -6.97 -4.79
CA PRO A 94 15.48 -6.33 -5.58
C PRO A 94 15.02 -6.18 -7.02
N ALA A 95 15.43 -5.08 -7.65
CA ALA A 95 14.95 -4.65 -8.98
C ALA A 95 15.26 -5.64 -10.13
N ASP A 96 16.13 -6.63 -9.88
CA ASP A 96 16.65 -7.57 -10.88
C ASP A 96 15.95 -8.93 -10.87
N ASP A 97 15.06 -9.18 -9.90
CA ASP A 97 14.32 -10.44 -9.84
C ASP A 97 13.03 -10.33 -10.65
N GLY A 98 13.18 -10.52 -11.97
CA GLY A 98 12.06 -10.83 -12.84
C GLY A 98 11.27 -12.02 -12.29
N ASP A 99 9.97 -11.80 -12.02
CA ASP A 99 8.93 -12.79 -11.72
C ASP A 99 9.42 -14.07 -11.00
N GLN A 100 10.16 -13.91 -9.89
CA GLN A 100 10.49 -15.02 -8.99
C GLN A 100 9.40 -15.21 -7.93
N ASP A 101 8.13 -15.20 -8.32
CA ASP A 101 7.07 -15.82 -7.48
C ASP A 101 7.16 -17.37 -7.52
N ALA A 102 8.30 -17.95 -7.93
CA ALA A 102 8.43 -19.39 -8.11
C ALA A 102 9.78 -20.09 -7.82
N ALA A 103 10.83 -19.46 -7.28
CA ALA A 103 12.18 -20.08 -7.34
C ALA A 103 12.97 -20.28 -6.03
N SER A 104 12.36 -20.25 -4.83
CA SER A 104 13.12 -20.43 -3.58
C SER A 104 13.28 -21.89 -3.08
N ASP A 105 12.79 -22.89 -3.80
CA ASP A 105 12.94 -24.29 -3.41
C ASP A 105 13.40 -25.06 -4.65
N GLY A 106 14.65 -25.54 -4.66
CA GLY A 106 15.34 -26.18 -5.80
C GLY A 106 14.76 -27.53 -6.25
N ARG A 107 13.44 -27.70 -6.11
CA ARG A 107 12.67 -28.86 -6.55
C ARG A 107 12.02 -28.52 -7.90
N PRO A 108 12.08 -29.41 -8.90
CA PRO A 108 11.37 -29.23 -10.14
C PRO A 108 9.87 -29.16 -9.85
N LYS A 109 9.26 -27.98 -10.04
CA LYS A 109 7.81 -27.84 -9.94
C LYS A 109 7.15 -28.60 -11.09
N PRO A 110 6.02 -29.29 -10.86
CA PRO A 110 5.23 -29.82 -11.95
C PRO A 110 4.86 -28.67 -12.90
N MET A 111 4.91 -28.94 -14.21
CA MET A 111 4.72 -27.97 -15.30
C MET A 111 3.39 -27.19 -15.19
N PHE A 112 2.45 -27.67 -14.38
CA PHE A 112 1.18 -27.02 -14.07
C PHE A 112 0.75 -27.31 -12.63
N ASP A 113 0.86 -26.31 -11.75
CA ASP A 113 0.36 -26.36 -10.37
C ASP A 113 -1.12 -25.92 -10.33
N LEU A 114 -2.02 -26.86 -10.64
CA LEU A 114 -3.46 -26.62 -10.65
C LEU A 114 -4.00 -26.29 -9.26
N GLU A 115 -3.47 -26.93 -8.21
CA GLU A 115 -3.91 -26.72 -6.83
C GLU A 115 -3.52 -25.32 -6.34
N GLY A 116 -2.29 -24.89 -6.56
CA GLY A 116 -1.87 -23.52 -6.25
C GLY A 116 -2.64 -22.48 -7.07
N ALA A 117 -2.95 -22.76 -8.35
CA ALA A 117 -3.81 -21.88 -9.15
C ALA A 117 -5.22 -21.76 -8.57
N ALA A 118 -5.81 -22.87 -8.12
CA ALA A 118 -7.11 -22.88 -7.46
C ALA A 118 -7.09 -22.10 -6.13
N ARG A 119 -6.05 -22.27 -5.31
CA ARG A 119 -5.86 -21.50 -4.06
C ARG A 119 -5.70 -20.00 -4.33
N ARG A 120 -4.88 -19.59 -5.31
CA ARG A 120 -4.73 -18.19 -5.72
C ARG A 120 -6.06 -17.58 -6.19
N ARG A 121 -6.84 -18.35 -6.96
CA ARG A 121 -8.17 -17.93 -7.41
C ARG A 121 -9.13 -17.74 -6.22
N ALA A 122 -9.20 -18.72 -5.32
CA ALA A 122 -10.05 -18.64 -4.14
C ALA A 122 -9.70 -17.42 -3.26
N SER A 123 -8.40 -17.15 -3.05
CA SER A 123 -7.93 -15.98 -2.32
C SER A 123 -8.36 -14.66 -2.98
N LYS A 124 -8.18 -14.50 -4.30
CA LYS A 124 -8.65 -13.31 -5.03
C LYS A 124 -10.16 -13.10 -4.95
N ILE A 125 -10.94 -14.18 -5.03
CA ILE A 125 -12.40 -14.11 -4.90
C ILE A 125 -12.78 -13.62 -3.50
N LYS A 126 -12.17 -14.19 -2.46
CA LYS A 126 -12.40 -13.76 -1.07
C LYS A 126 -12.07 -12.28 -0.88
N GLN A 127 -10.89 -11.84 -1.31
CA GLN A 127 -10.46 -10.44 -1.23
C GLN A 127 -11.42 -9.49 -1.97
N TYR A 128 -11.90 -9.88 -3.15
CA TYR A 128 -12.88 -9.10 -3.90
C TYR A 128 -14.20 -8.91 -3.12
N HIS A 129 -14.71 -9.98 -2.49
CA HIS A 129 -15.92 -9.91 -1.68
C HIS A 129 -15.72 -9.04 -0.43
N GLU A 130 -14.59 -9.16 0.25
CA GLU A 130 -14.23 -8.33 1.42
C GLU A 130 -14.14 -6.85 1.04
N GLN A 131 -13.40 -6.53 -0.03
CA GLN A 131 -13.30 -5.15 -0.54
C GLN A 131 -14.67 -4.57 -0.89
N LYS A 132 -15.51 -5.35 -1.60
CA LYS A 132 -16.85 -4.91 -1.98
C LYS A 132 -17.75 -4.64 -0.77
N ALA A 133 -17.64 -5.45 0.29
CA ALA A 133 -18.39 -5.24 1.53
C ALA A 133 -17.94 -3.97 2.26
N LEU A 134 -16.62 -3.76 2.39
CA LEU A 134 -16.04 -2.56 2.99
C LEU A 134 -16.44 -1.28 2.21
N ASP A 135 -16.39 -1.32 0.88
CA ASP A 135 -16.80 -0.20 0.04
C ASP A 135 -18.28 0.16 0.26
N ALA A 136 -19.16 -0.84 0.39
CA ALA A 136 -20.57 -0.63 0.68
C ALA A 136 -20.79 -0.03 2.08
N GLU A 137 -20.03 -0.49 3.08
CA GLU A 137 -20.07 0.05 4.44
C GLU A 137 -19.62 1.52 4.46
N ILE A 138 -18.48 1.84 3.83
CA ILE A 138 -17.98 3.21 3.69
C ILE A 138 -19.02 4.10 3.01
N GLN A 139 -19.67 3.61 1.95
CA GLN A 139 -20.72 4.37 1.26
C GLN A 139 -21.92 4.66 2.17
N SER A 140 -22.30 3.73 3.04
CA SER A 140 -23.39 3.91 4.00
C SER A 140 -23.08 4.97 5.07
N MET A 141 -21.82 5.05 5.51
CA MET A 141 -21.37 6.01 6.53
C MET A 141 -21.14 7.43 6.01
N ARG A 142 -21.09 7.62 4.68
CA ARG A 142 -20.88 8.94 4.05
C ARG A 142 -22.16 9.73 3.80
N GLN A 143 -23.33 9.14 4.07
CA GLN A 143 -24.65 9.77 3.97
C GLN A 143 -24.93 10.65 5.19
#